data_AF-O58229-F1
#
_entry.id   AF-O58229-F1
#
_cell.length_a   1.000
_cell.length_b   1.000
_cell.length_c   1.000
_cell.angle_alpha   90.00
_cell.angle_beta   90.00
_cell.angle_gamma   90.00
#
_symmetry.space_group_name_H-M   'P 1'
#
loop_
_entity.id
_entity.type
_entity.pdbx_description
1 polymer ?
#
loop_
_entity_poly.entity_id
_entity_poly.type
_entity_poly.pdbx_seq_one_letter_code
_entity_poly.pdbx_strand_id
1 'polypeptide(L)'
;MDVWTVILVVVAVIVGSLIAAWIVSSVVSQQMKSMQALLLSKSIEAESRVERKRKEVIAEKQKNPVKEETKAISEEDIVKRIKQVIDEKVQNVLNEAKKKKERLLMLLDVARGYALGFVSEDEYNAFLMKVLGELDEFKRLWLARYPSPEDRDRLNQIMAYVARTKLPIEVREKGKEGTTRLSPDEALIRMTSSINNAISILDDLIKKRGENPAITPLEIQLSQEVEKLRKKVEDLEKRLQELEAL
;
A
#
# COMPACT_ATOMS: atom_id res chain seq x y z
N MET A 1 -22.31 6.01 42.67
CA MET A 1 -22.17 4.64 42.14
C MET A 1 -21.64 3.79 43.26
N ASP A 2 -22.36 2.74 43.62
CA ASP A 2 -21.91 1.83 44.68
C ASP A 2 -20.71 1.01 44.21
N VAL A 3 -19.78 0.70 45.11
CA VAL A 3 -18.54 -0.05 44.82
C VAL A 3 -18.84 -1.38 44.12
N TRP A 4 -19.97 -2.01 44.46
CA TRP A 4 -20.46 -3.23 43.82
C TRP A 4 -20.82 -3.06 42.33
N THR A 5 -21.41 -1.92 41.95
CA THR A 5 -21.72 -1.63 40.55
C THR A 5 -20.46 -1.43 39.71
N VAL A 6 -19.40 -0.84 40.29
CA VAL A 6 -18.11 -0.65 39.60
C VAL A 6 -17.42 -2.00 39.37
N ILE A 7 -17.41 -2.88 40.36
CA ILE A 7 -16.82 -4.22 40.25
C ILE A 7 -17.54 -5.04 39.16
N LEU A 8 -18.87 -4.98 39.12
CA LEU A 8 -19.67 -5.73 38.14
C LEU A 8 -19.43 -5.25 36.71
N VAL A 9 -19.30 -3.94 36.50
CA VAL A 9 -18.96 -3.36 35.19
C VAL A 9 -17.55 -3.76 34.75
N VAL A 10 -16.56 -3.75 35.65
CA VAL A 10 -15.19 -4.17 35.32
C VAL A 10 -15.15 -5.64 34.91
N VAL A 11 -15.84 -6.53 35.63
CA VAL A 11 -15.92 -7.95 35.28
C VAL A 11 -16.62 -8.15 33.93
N ALA A 12 -17.72 -7.42 33.67
CA ALA A 12 -18.44 -7.51 32.40
C ALA A 12 -17.58 -7.07 31.21
N VAL A 13 -16.77 -6.02 31.36
CA VAL A 13 -15.85 -5.54 30.31
C VAL A 13 -14.75 -6.56 30.03
N ILE A 14 -14.18 -7.19 31.07
CA ILE A 14 -13.12 -8.20 30.91
C ILE A 14 -13.68 -9.44 30.19
N VAL A 15 -14.85 -9.93 30.62
CA VAL A 15 -15.50 -11.10 29.99
C VAL A 15 -15.90 -10.80 28.55
N GLY A 16 -16.47 -9.61 28.29
CA GLY A 16 -16.81 -9.18 26.92
C GLY A 16 -15.59 -9.09 26.01
N SER A 17 -14.46 -8.59 26.52
CA SER A 17 -13.20 -8.53 25.76
C SER A 17 -12.64 -9.92 25.44
N LEU A 18 -12.74 -10.88 26.36
CA LEU A 18 -12.30 -12.25 26.15
C LEU A 18 -13.14 -12.96 25.09
N ILE A 19 -14.46 -12.77 25.11
CA ILE A 19 -15.37 -13.37 24.11
C ILE A 19 -15.13 -12.75 22.73
N ALA A 20 -14.95 -11.42 22.65
CA ALA A 20 -14.62 -10.75 21.40
C ALA A 20 -13.28 -11.23 20.81
N ALA A 21 -12.24 -11.37 21.64
CA ALA A 21 -10.95 -11.92 21.22
C ALA A 21 -11.08 -13.36 20.70
N TRP A 22 -11.92 -14.18 21.34
CA TRP A 22 -12.16 -15.57 20.94
C TRP A 22 -12.89 -15.66 19.59
N ILE A 23 -13.90 -14.82 19.36
CA ILE A 23 -14.62 -14.76 18.08
C ILE A 23 -13.69 -14.30 16.95
N VAL A 24 -12.91 -13.24 17.16
CA VAL A 24 -11.95 -12.74 16.17
C VAL A 24 -10.90 -13.79 15.85
N SER A 25 -10.38 -14.51 16.85
CA SER A 25 -9.41 -15.59 16.64
C SER A 25 -9.99 -16.72 15.79
N SER A 26 -11.24 -17.11 16.02
CA SER A 26 -11.92 -18.14 15.23
C SER A 26 -12.10 -17.73 13.76
N VAL A 27 -12.53 -16.49 13.49
CA VAL A 27 -12.76 -15.97 12.14
C VAL A 27 -11.44 -15.82 11.37
N VAL A 28 -10.39 -15.33 12.02
CA VAL A 28 -9.05 -15.21 11.41
C VAL A 28 -8.48 -16.58 11.08
N SER A 29 -8.67 -17.59 11.94
CA SER A 29 -8.21 -18.96 11.67
C SER A 29 -8.88 -19.56 10.43
N GLN A 30 -10.17 -19.25 10.20
CA GLN A 30 -10.93 -19.71 9.04
C GLN A 30 -10.49 -18.98 7.76
N GLN A 31 -10.23 -17.68 7.84
CA GLN A 31 -9.71 -16.92 6.70
C GLN A 31 -8.28 -17.33 6.33
N MET A 32 -7.40 -17.62 7.31
CA MET A 32 -6.06 -18.15 7.05
C MET A 32 -6.09 -19.51 6.35
N LYS A 33 -6.99 -20.42 6.76
CA LYS A 33 -7.16 -21.71 6.08
C LYS A 33 -7.65 -21.54 4.65
N SER A 34 -8.54 -20.57 4.39
CA SER A 34 -9.00 -20.26 3.03
C SER A 34 -7.91 -19.62 2.16
N MET A 35 -7.06 -18.75 2.72
CA MET A 35 -5.90 -18.19 2.03
C MET A 35 -4.83 -19.25 1.72
N GLN A 36 -4.55 -20.16 2.66
CA GLN A 36 -3.61 -21.27 2.42
C GLN A 36 -4.15 -22.24 1.37
N ALA A 37 -5.46 -22.52 1.37
CA ALA A 37 -6.09 -23.33 0.33
C ALA A 37 -6.02 -22.67 -1.05
N LEU A 38 -6.20 -21.34 -1.14
CA LEU A 38 -6.08 -20.59 -2.39
C LEU A 38 -4.62 -20.48 -2.90
N LEU A 39 -3.63 -20.47 -2.01
CA LEU A 39 -2.22 -20.52 -2.38
C LEU A 39 -1.82 -21.92 -2.86
N LEU A 40 -2.30 -22.97 -2.21
CA LEU A 40 -2.09 -24.36 -2.64
C LEU A 40 -2.81 -24.68 -3.96
N SER A 41 -4.03 -24.15 -4.17
CA SER A 41 -4.73 -24.35 -5.45
C SER A 41 -4.06 -23.58 -6.60
N LYS A 42 -3.51 -22.39 -6.33
CA LYS A 42 -2.72 -21.64 -7.33
C LYS A 42 -1.35 -22.25 -7.62
N SER A 43 -0.71 -22.93 -6.67
CA SER A 43 0.53 -23.66 -6.95
C SER A 43 0.28 -24.94 -7.77
N ILE A 44 -0.87 -25.60 -7.58
CA ILE A 44 -1.23 -26.82 -8.33
C ILE A 44 -1.70 -26.49 -9.76
N GLU A 45 -2.38 -25.36 -10.01
CA GLU A 45 -2.74 -24.94 -11.38
C GLU A 45 -1.56 -24.34 -12.18
N ALA A 46 -0.51 -23.87 -11.50
CA ALA A 46 0.70 -23.37 -12.16
C ALA A 46 1.66 -24.51 -12.62
N GLU A 47 1.54 -25.71 -12.05
CA GLU A 47 2.35 -26.88 -12.44
C GLU A 47 1.67 -27.80 -13.47
N SER A 48 0.38 -27.59 -13.80
CA SER A 48 -0.34 -28.49 -14.73
C SER A 48 -0.40 -28.01 -16.19
N ARG A 49 0.38 -26.98 -16.58
CA ARG A 49 0.38 -26.45 -17.96
C ARG A 49 1.72 -26.37 -18.66
N VAL A 50 2.80 -26.85 -18.04
CA VAL A 50 4.11 -26.95 -18.69
C VAL A 50 4.61 -28.38 -18.49
N GLU A 51 5.10 -28.98 -19.58
CA GLU A 51 5.71 -30.33 -19.65
C GLU A 51 4.79 -31.55 -19.83
N ARG A 52 4.26 -31.68 -21.05
CA ARG A 52 4.20 -32.99 -21.72
C ARG A 52 5.02 -32.96 -23.00
N LYS A 53 6.30 -33.32 -22.91
CA LYS A 53 7.04 -34.02 -23.97
C LYS A 53 8.32 -34.70 -23.44
N ARG A 54 8.20 -36.04 -23.34
CA ARG A 54 9.18 -37.09 -23.67
C ARG A 54 10.26 -37.54 -22.66
N LYS A 55 10.13 -38.85 -22.34
CA LYS A 55 11.10 -39.91 -21.99
C LYS A 55 11.65 -39.90 -20.57
N GLU A 56 11.14 -40.75 -19.68
CA GLU A 56 11.57 -42.15 -19.43
C GLU A 56 13.09 -42.29 -19.25
N VAL A 57 13.50 -42.73 -18.05
CA VAL A 57 14.30 -43.96 -17.81
C VAL A 57 14.73 -44.06 -16.34
N ILE A 58 14.29 -45.17 -15.71
CA ILE A 58 14.91 -45.98 -14.65
C ILE A 58 14.74 -45.60 -13.17
N ALA A 59 14.38 -46.67 -12.46
CA ALA A 59 14.03 -46.82 -11.08
C ALA A 59 15.23 -46.99 -10.12
N GLU A 60 14.83 -47.02 -8.85
CA GLU A 60 15.43 -47.73 -7.71
C GLU A 60 16.35 -47.00 -6.73
N LYS A 61 15.78 -46.92 -5.50
CA LYS A 61 16.41 -47.10 -4.18
C LYS A 61 17.57 -46.18 -3.82
N GLN A 62 17.32 -45.34 -2.83
CA GLN A 62 18.03 -45.47 -1.54
C GLN A 62 17.26 -44.81 -0.40
N LYS A 63 16.89 -45.64 0.58
CA LYS A 63 16.64 -45.22 1.97
C LYS A 63 17.93 -44.59 2.50
N ASN A 64 17.84 -43.34 2.95
CA ASN A 64 18.50 -42.87 4.16
C ASN A 64 17.68 -41.70 4.73
N PRO A 65 17.41 -41.68 6.05
CA PRO A 65 16.66 -40.60 6.66
C PRO A 65 17.63 -39.42 6.76
N VAL A 66 17.59 -38.52 5.79
CA VAL A 66 18.19 -37.20 5.96
C VAL A 66 17.38 -36.52 7.03
N LYS A 67 17.96 -36.46 8.22
CA LYS A 67 17.64 -35.46 9.23
C LYS A 67 17.59 -34.12 8.50
N GLU A 68 16.39 -33.66 8.15
CA GLU A 68 16.19 -32.24 7.90
C GLU A 68 16.41 -31.57 9.25
N GLU A 69 17.66 -31.19 9.46
CA GLU A 69 18.02 -30.07 10.29
C GLU A 69 16.99 -28.98 9.99
N THR A 70 16.07 -28.78 10.92
CA THR A 70 15.40 -27.51 11.11
C THR A 70 16.50 -26.47 11.26
N LYS A 71 17.01 -25.96 10.13
CA LYS A 71 17.80 -24.74 10.08
C LYS A 71 16.91 -23.73 10.77
N ALA A 72 17.29 -23.39 11.99
CA ALA A 72 16.76 -22.24 12.69
C ALA A 72 16.94 -21.07 11.72
N ILE A 73 15.86 -20.72 11.03
CA ILE A 73 15.82 -19.52 10.21
C ILE A 73 16.03 -18.43 11.25
N SER A 74 17.22 -17.85 11.28
CA SER A 74 17.53 -16.82 12.26
C SER A 74 16.52 -15.70 12.07
N GLU A 75 16.06 -15.11 13.16
CA GLU A 75 15.11 -13.99 13.11
C GLU A 75 15.64 -12.87 12.19
N GLU A 76 16.96 -12.75 12.05
CA GLU A 76 17.62 -11.82 11.13
C GLU A 76 17.37 -12.15 9.64
N ASP A 77 17.31 -13.43 9.26
CA ASP A 77 17.02 -13.83 7.87
C ASP A 77 15.54 -13.65 7.54
N ILE A 78 14.64 -13.82 8.52
CA ILE A 78 13.22 -13.49 8.38
C ILE A 78 13.06 -11.98 8.20
N VAL A 79 13.73 -11.18 9.04
CA VAL A 79 13.69 -9.71 8.96
C VAL A 79 14.29 -9.22 7.64
N LYS A 80 15.38 -9.81 7.15
CA LYS A 80 15.96 -9.47 5.84
C LYS A 80 15.02 -9.78 4.68
N ARG A 81 14.38 -10.95 4.68
CA ARG A 81 13.39 -11.32 3.65
C ARG A 81 12.15 -10.42 3.69
N ILE A 82 11.67 -10.09 4.89
CA ILE A 82 10.56 -9.14 5.07
C ILE A 82 10.94 -7.76 4.55
N LYS A 83 12.14 -7.25 4.89
CA LYS A 83 12.66 -5.99 4.36
C LYS A 83 12.76 -5.99 2.84
N GLN A 84 13.30 -7.06 2.24
CA GLN A 84 13.41 -7.18 0.78
C GLN A 84 12.05 -7.17 0.07
N VAL A 85 11.09 -7.95 0.57
CA VAL A 85 9.72 -7.99 0.00
C VAL A 85 9.03 -6.64 0.16
N ILE A 86 9.31 -5.93 1.24
CA ILE A 86 8.79 -4.59 1.49
C ILE A 86 9.44 -3.57 0.55
N ASP A 87 10.76 -3.60 0.39
CA ASP A 87 11.52 -2.68 -0.46
C ASP A 87 11.16 -2.83 -1.94
N GLU A 88 10.98 -4.06 -2.42
CA GLU A 88 10.49 -4.33 -3.77
C GLU A 88 9.08 -3.77 -3.98
N LYS A 89 8.19 -3.93 -3.01
CA LYS A 89 6.84 -3.36 -3.06
C LYS A 89 6.85 -1.83 -2.96
N VAL A 90 7.77 -1.24 -2.20
CA VAL A 90 7.98 0.21 -2.09
C VAL A 90 8.44 0.80 -3.42
N GLN A 91 9.44 0.18 -4.06
CA GLN A 91 9.90 0.60 -5.38
C GLN A 91 8.77 0.51 -6.42
N ASN A 92 7.94 -0.52 -6.35
CA ASN A 92 6.78 -0.64 -7.24
C ASN A 92 5.77 0.51 -7.05
N VAL A 93 5.46 0.91 -5.80
CA VAL A 93 4.55 2.04 -5.54
C VAL A 93 5.14 3.37 -6.03
N LEU A 94 6.44 3.61 -5.84
CA LEU A 94 7.11 4.81 -6.35
C LEU A 94 7.18 4.84 -7.88
N ASN A 95 7.39 3.69 -8.51
CA ASN A 95 7.35 3.57 -9.97
C ASN A 95 5.94 3.81 -10.51
N GLU A 96 4.90 3.30 -9.84
CA GLU A 96 3.51 3.62 -10.18
C GLU A 96 3.21 5.12 -10.01
N ALA A 97 3.75 5.77 -8.98
CA ALA A 97 3.63 7.22 -8.81
C ALA A 97 4.24 8.00 -9.99
N LYS A 98 5.41 7.59 -10.48
CA LYS A 98 6.03 8.16 -11.68
C LYS A 98 5.16 7.96 -12.93
N LYS A 99 4.58 6.77 -13.13
CA LYS A 99 3.64 6.51 -14.23
C LYS A 99 2.39 7.40 -14.13
N LYS A 100 1.87 7.64 -12.92
CA LYS A 100 0.71 8.54 -12.74
C LYS A 100 1.08 10.00 -13.04
N LYS A 101 2.32 10.42 -12.76
CA LYS A 101 2.83 11.71 -13.20
C LYS A 101 2.84 11.83 -14.73
N GLU A 102 3.37 10.82 -15.43
CA GLU A 102 3.34 10.78 -16.90
C GLU A 102 1.91 10.83 -17.43
N ARG A 103 0.97 10.13 -16.78
CA ARG A 103 -0.44 10.16 -17.16
C ARG A 103 -1.08 11.54 -17.01
N LEU A 104 -0.73 12.28 -15.96
CA LEU A 104 -1.16 13.67 -15.78
C LEU A 104 -0.57 14.61 -16.85
N LEU A 105 0.67 14.37 -17.28
CA LEU A 105 1.26 15.10 -18.41
C LEU A 105 0.55 14.79 -19.72
N MET A 106 0.21 13.52 -19.97
CA MET A 106 -0.61 13.15 -21.14
C MET A 106 -1.98 13.84 -21.10
N LEU A 107 -2.62 13.96 -19.94
CA LEU A 107 -3.87 14.71 -19.80
C LEU A 107 -3.71 16.18 -20.20
N LEU A 108 -2.57 16.79 -19.89
CA LEU A 108 -2.25 18.15 -20.34
C LEU A 108 -2.09 18.23 -21.86
N ASP A 109 -1.47 17.23 -22.48
CA ASP A 109 -1.33 17.19 -23.95
C ASP A 109 -2.67 17.00 -24.65
N VAL A 110 -3.56 16.16 -24.10
CA VAL A 110 -4.94 16.02 -24.60
C VAL A 110 -5.73 17.32 -24.39
N ALA A 111 -5.52 18.04 -23.28
CA ALA A 111 -6.12 19.36 -23.07
C ALA A 111 -5.65 20.40 -24.11
N ARG A 112 -4.37 20.38 -24.49
CA ARG A 112 -3.85 21.22 -25.59
C ARG A 112 -4.48 20.82 -26.92
N GLY A 113 -4.65 19.53 -27.17
CA GLY A 113 -5.37 19.01 -28.34
C GLY A 113 -6.81 19.54 -28.42
N TYR A 114 -7.51 19.61 -27.28
CA TYR A 114 -8.84 20.20 -27.20
C TYR A 114 -8.83 21.70 -27.55
N ALA A 115 -7.92 22.49 -26.96
CA ALA A 115 -7.83 23.92 -27.22
C ALA A 115 -7.52 24.24 -28.70
N LEU A 116 -6.71 23.41 -29.35
CA LEU A 116 -6.38 23.50 -30.77
C LEU A 116 -7.47 22.93 -31.70
N GLY A 117 -8.54 22.35 -31.14
CA GLY A 117 -9.66 21.77 -31.91
C GLY A 117 -9.38 20.38 -32.51
N PHE A 118 -8.27 19.73 -32.15
CA PHE A 118 -7.95 18.36 -32.58
C PHE A 118 -8.65 17.28 -31.78
N VAL A 119 -9.13 17.61 -30.58
CA VAL A 119 -9.80 16.69 -29.66
C VAL A 119 -11.16 17.28 -29.28
N SER A 120 -12.20 16.46 -29.30
CA SER A 120 -13.54 16.87 -28.88
C SER A 120 -13.67 16.95 -27.36
N GLU A 121 -14.69 17.65 -26.89
CA GLU A 121 -15.02 17.74 -25.47
C GLU A 121 -15.26 16.35 -24.83
N ASP A 122 -15.96 15.47 -25.54
CA ASP A 122 -16.29 14.13 -25.07
C ASP A 122 -15.06 13.22 -24.98
N GLU A 123 -14.15 13.30 -25.96
CA GLU A 123 -12.88 12.55 -25.95
C GLU A 123 -11.98 12.99 -24.79
N TYR A 124 -11.88 14.30 -24.56
CA TYR A 124 -11.16 14.83 -23.41
C TYR A 124 -11.77 14.33 -22.09
N ASN A 125 -13.08 14.45 -21.94
CA ASN A 125 -13.79 14.04 -20.72
C ASN A 125 -13.70 12.53 -20.48
N ALA A 126 -13.74 11.71 -21.53
CA ALA A 126 -13.54 10.26 -21.43
C ALA A 126 -12.12 9.92 -20.95
N PHE A 127 -11.11 10.59 -21.51
CA PHE A 127 -9.73 10.43 -21.07
C PHE A 127 -9.54 10.88 -19.62
N LEU A 128 -10.11 12.03 -19.24
CA LEU A 128 -10.10 12.55 -17.87
C LEU A 128 -10.68 11.54 -16.88
N MET A 129 -11.83 10.95 -17.19
CA MET A 129 -12.47 9.94 -16.33
C MET A 129 -11.59 8.71 -16.14
N LYS A 130 -10.88 8.28 -17.20
CA LYS A 130 -9.90 7.20 -17.10
C LYS A 130 -8.73 7.58 -16.18
N VAL A 131 -8.20 8.80 -16.30
CA VAL A 131 -7.13 9.29 -15.42
C VAL A 131 -7.59 9.36 -13.96
N LEU A 132 -8.81 9.84 -13.69
CA LEU A 132 -9.37 9.86 -12.34
C LEU A 132 -9.54 8.45 -11.76
N GLY A 133 -9.99 7.47 -12.56
CA GLY A 133 -10.07 6.06 -12.12
C GLY A 133 -8.69 5.50 -11.76
N GLU A 134 -7.71 5.74 -12.62
CA GLU A 134 -6.31 5.35 -12.38
C GLU A 134 -5.71 6.00 -11.12
N LEU A 135 -6.07 7.25 -10.82
CA LEU A 135 -5.63 7.96 -9.62
C LEU A 135 -6.33 7.45 -8.35
N ASP A 136 -7.59 7.03 -8.41
CA ASP A 136 -8.28 6.41 -7.26
C ASP A 136 -7.65 5.06 -6.90
N GLU A 137 -7.35 4.23 -7.92
CA GLU A 137 -6.61 2.99 -7.72
C GLU A 137 -5.24 3.25 -7.10
N PHE A 138 -4.49 4.21 -7.65
CA PHE A 138 -3.19 4.61 -7.11
C PHE A 138 -3.29 5.09 -5.65
N LYS A 139 -4.31 5.89 -5.32
CA LYS A 139 -4.54 6.34 -3.94
C LYS A 139 -4.74 5.17 -2.99
N ARG A 140 -5.50 4.13 -3.38
CA ARG A 140 -5.68 2.92 -2.55
C ARG A 140 -4.34 2.21 -2.35
N LEU A 141 -3.55 2.04 -3.40
CA LEU A 141 -2.23 1.43 -3.34
C LEU A 141 -1.27 2.23 -2.44
N TRP A 142 -1.26 3.55 -2.59
CA TRP A 142 -0.43 4.44 -1.79
C TRP A 142 -0.78 4.35 -0.31
N LEU A 143 -2.06 4.46 0.04
CA LEU A 143 -2.51 4.45 1.43
C LEU A 143 -2.41 3.07 2.09
N ALA A 144 -2.51 1.98 1.32
CA ALA A 144 -2.23 0.64 1.81
C ALA A 144 -0.78 0.49 2.30
N ARG A 145 0.16 1.23 1.68
CA ARG A 145 1.57 1.22 2.08
C ARG A 145 1.91 2.32 3.09
N TYR A 146 1.39 3.52 2.89
CA TYR A 146 1.63 4.70 3.71
C TYR A 146 0.30 5.19 4.31
N PRO A 147 -0.18 4.58 5.41
CA PRO A 147 -1.42 4.98 6.05
C PRO A 147 -1.22 6.29 6.82
N SER A 148 -1.13 7.40 6.08
CA SER A 148 -0.94 8.76 6.58
C SER A 148 -2.19 9.60 6.27
N PRO A 149 -2.82 10.22 7.28
CA PRO A 149 -3.94 11.14 7.06
C PRO A 149 -3.54 12.32 6.15
N GLU A 150 -2.32 12.85 6.32
CA GLU A 150 -1.81 13.94 5.47
C GLU A 150 -1.66 13.50 4.01
N ASP A 151 -1.15 12.28 3.76
CA ASP A 151 -1.00 11.74 2.40
C ASP A 151 -2.38 11.52 1.77
N ARG A 152 -3.37 11.06 2.55
CA ARG A 152 -4.75 10.90 2.09
C ARG A 152 -5.35 12.22 1.63
N ASP A 153 -5.15 13.28 2.40
CA ASP A 153 -5.67 14.61 2.06
C ASP A 153 -4.99 15.17 0.82
N ARG A 154 -3.67 15.03 0.70
CA ARG A 154 -2.91 15.40 -0.51
C ARG A 154 -3.39 14.64 -1.76
N LEU A 155 -3.62 13.34 -1.65
CA LEU A 155 -4.15 12.52 -2.76
C LEU A 155 -5.59 12.91 -3.12
N ASN A 156 -6.42 13.25 -2.15
CA ASN A 156 -7.75 13.82 -2.40
C ASN A 156 -7.67 15.17 -3.12
N GLN A 157 -6.71 16.02 -2.75
CA GLN A 157 -6.49 17.30 -3.41
C GLN A 157 -6.06 17.12 -4.87
N ILE A 158 -5.17 16.17 -5.16
CA ILE A 158 -4.81 15.78 -6.54
C ILE A 158 -6.07 15.46 -7.34
N MET A 159 -6.90 14.54 -6.81
CA MET A 159 -8.16 14.15 -7.45
C MET A 159 -9.09 15.35 -7.68
N ALA A 160 -9.20 16.25 -6.70
CA ALA A 160 -10.03 17.44 -6.82
C ALA A 160 -9.50 18.42 -7.88
N TYR A 161 -8.18 18.61 -7.99
CA TYR A 161 -7.59 19.45 -9.01
C TYR A 161 -7.83 18.89 -10.41
N VAL A 162 -7.64 17.58 -10.59
CA VAL A 162 -7.90 16.89 -11.87
C VAL A 162 -9.39 16.92 -12.19
N ALA A 163 -10.28 16.66 -11.25
CA ALA A 163 -11.73 16.69 -11.49
C ALA A 163 -12.24 18.08 -11.92
N ARG A 164 -11.60 19.16 -11.44
CA ARG A 164 -11.94 20.56 -11.83
C ARG A 164 -11.61 20.89 -13.28
N THR A 165 -10.86 20.03 -13.98
CA THR A 165 -10.56 20.23 -15.40
C THR A 165 -11.63 19.67 -16.33
N LYS A 166 -12.69 19.07 -15.80
CA LYS A 166 -13.83 18.56 -16.60
C LYS A 166 -14.46 19.68 -17.42
N LEU A 167 -14.71 19.40 -18.70
CA LEU A 167 -15.42 20.29 -19.61
C LEU A 167 -16.95 20.09 -19.52
N PRO A 168 -17.75 21.16 -19.72
CA PRO A 168 -17.31 22.53 -19.94
C PRO A 168 -16.88 23.18 -18.62
N ILE A 169 -15.83 24.01 -18.66
CA ILE A 169 -15.38 24.73 -17.47
C ILE A 169 -16.20 26.00 -17.30
N GLU A 170 -16.99 26.05 -16.22
CA GLU A 170 -17.78 27.21 -15.84
C GLU A 170 -17.15 27.94 -14.65
N VAL A 171 -17.22 29.28 -14.66
CA VAL A 171 -16.76 30.13 -13.56
C VAL A 171 -17.87 31.08 -13.14
N ARG A 172 -18.05 31.24 -11.82
CA ARG A 172 -18.94 32.30 -11.29
C ARG A 172 -18.22 33.64 -11.40
N GLU A 173 -18.82 34.59 -12.11
CA GLU A 173 -18.32 35.97 -12.16
C GLU A 173 -18.50 36.64 -10.79
N LYS A 174 -17.46 37.31 -10.28
CA LYS A 174 -17.58 38.10 -9.06
C LYS A 174 -18.50 39.29 -9.32
N GLY A 175 -19.68 39.31 -8.69
CA GLY A 175 -20.62 40.44 -8.73
C GLY A 175 -21.80 40.27 -9.70
N LYS A 176 -21.95 39.12 -10.36
CA LYS A 176 -23.17 38.76 -11.12
C LYS A 176 -23.64 37.37 -10.72
N GLU A 177 -24.96 37.19 -10.60
CA GLU A 177 -25.57 35.86 -10.47
C GLU A 177 -25.53 35.15 -11.84
N GLY A 178 -24.37 34.58 -12.19
CA GLY A 178 -24.22 33.84 -13.44
C GLY A 178 -22.95 33.01 -13.48
N THR A 179 -23.01 31.87 -14.18
CA THR A 179 -21.84 31.09 -14.58
C THR A 179 -21.49 31.42 -16.03
N THR A 180 -20.24 31.79 -16.28
CA THR A 180 -19.72 32.01 -17.63
C THR A 180 -18.92 30.78 -18.04
N ARG A 181 -19.23 30.22 -19.21
CA ARG A 181 -18.44 29.15 -19.83
C ARG A 181 -17.13 29.75 -20.37
N LEU A 182 -16.01 29.16 -19.97
CA LEU A 182 -14.70 29.58 -20.47
C LEU A 182 -14.52 29.24 -21.94
N SER A 183 -13.81 30.10 -22.66
CA SER A 183 -13.30 29.80 -24.00
C SER A 183 -12.27 28.65 -23.94
N PRO A 184 -11.99 27.93 -25.04
CA PRO A 184 -11.00 26.85 -25.05
C PRO A 184 -9.62 27.26 -24.53
N ASP A 185 -9.16 28.48 -24.84
CA ASP A 185 -7.87 29.01 -24.39
C ASP A 185 -7.86 29.29 -22.88
N GLU A 186 -8.91 29.94 -22.35
CA GLU A 186 -9.04 30.20 -20.91
C GLU A 186 -9.21 28.90 -20.12
N ALA A 187 -9.95 27.94 -20.70
CA ALA A 187 -10.10 26.60 -20.16
C ALA A 187 -8.73 25.91 -20.08
N LEU A 188 -7.92 25.95 -21.15
CA LEU A 188 -6.58 25.38 -21.15
C LEU A 188 -5.67 25.97 -20.07
N ILE A 189 -5.69 27.28 -19.87
CA ILE A 189 -4.91 27.93 -18.80
C ILE A 189 -5.32 27.37 -17.43
N ARG A 190 -6.62 27.25 -17.18
CA ARG A 190 -7.15 26.74 -15.91
C ARG A 190 -6.89 25.25 -15.71
N MET A 191 -6.98 24.45 -16.77
CA MET A 191 -6.61 23.04 -16.77
C MET A 191 -5.12 22.89 -16.46
N THR A 192 -4.27 23.65 -17.15
CA THR A 192 -2.81 23.63 -16.97
C THR A 192 -2.43 23.94 -15.52
N SER A 193 -2.99 25.00 -14.94
CA SER A 193 -2.75 25.34 -13.54
C SER A 193 -3.18 24.21 -12.59
N SER A 194 -4.36 23.63 -12.80
CA SER A 194 -4.89 22.56 -11.95
C SER A 194 -4.06 21.27 -12.06
N ILE A 195 -3.69 20.86 -13.29
CA ILE A 195 -2.87 19.68 -13.54
C ILE A 195 -1.46 19.87 -12.97
N ASN A 196 -0.85 21.04 -13.12
CA ASN A 196 0.47 21.32 -12.55
C ASN A 196 0.46 21.29 -11.02
N ASN A 197 -0.60 21.80 -10.38
CA ASN A 197 -0.76 21.68 -8.93
C ASN A 197 -0.86 20.21 -8.50
N ALA A 198 -1.62 19.40 -9.23
CA ALA A 198 -1.70 17.96 -8.99
C ALA A 198 -0.33 17.26 -9.14
N ILE A 199 0.44 17.61 -10.18
CA ILE A 199 1.79 17.08 -10.39
C ILE A 199 2.73 17.51 -9.26
N SER A 200 2.67 18.76 -8.81
CA SER A 200 3.52 19.25 -7.71
C SER A 200 3.28 18.48 -6.41
N ILE A 201 2.02 18.20 -6.07
CA ILE A 201 1.69 17.41 -4.88
C ILE A 201 2.22 15.99 -5.01
N LEU A 202 2.12 15.39 -6.21
CA LEU A 202 2.65 14.05 -6.47
C LEU A 202 4.17 14.02 -6.37
N ASP A 203 4.86 15.04 -6.88
CA ASP A 203 6.31 15.18 -6.75
C ASP A 203 6.75 15.32 -5.29
N ASP A 204 6.01 16.09 -4.49
CA ASP A 204 6.28 16.22 -3.06
C ASP A 204 6.11 14.89 -2.31
N LEU A 205 5.05 14.12 -2.66
CA LEU A 205 4.82 12.79 -2.09
C LEU A 205 5.95 11.82 -2.47
N ILE A 206 6.39 11.84 -3.73
CA ILE A 206 7.51 11.02 -4.21
C ILE A 206 8.81 11.43 -3.50
N LYS A 207 9.12 12.72 -3.38
CA LYS A 207 10.35 13.20 -2.70
C LYS A 207 10.38 12.81 -1.22
N LYS A 208 9.30 13.07 -0.49
CA LYS A 208 9.17 12.73 0.94
C LYS A 208 9.44 11.25 1.24
N ARG A 209 9.11 10.34 0.30
CA ARG A 209 9.26 8.88 0.47
C ARG A 209 10.46 8.29 -0.28
N GLY A 210 10.95 8.96 -1.31
CA GLY A 210 12.15 8.59 -2.05
C GLY A 210 13.44 8.87 -1.27
N GLU A 211 13.43 9.85 -0.36
CA GLU A 211 14.56 10.15 0.54
C GLU A 211 14.51 9.36 1.86
N ASN A 212 13.37 8.73 2.19
CA ASN A 212 13.20 8.01 3.44
C ASN A 212 12.29 6.80 3.20
N PRO A 213 12.83 5.59 3.00
CA PRO A 213 12.01 4.38 2.93
C PRO A 213 11.28 4.30 4.26
N ALA A 214 9.99 4.64 4.24
CA ALA A 214 9.25 4.87 5.47
C ALA A 214 9.32 3.60 6.32
N ILE A 215 10.07 3.69 7.42
CA ILE A 215 10.04 2.72 8.49
C ILE A 215 8.60 2.76 8.99
N THR A 216 7.83 1.72 8.69
CA THR A 216 6.44 1.66 9.14
C THR A 216 6.39 1.75 10.67
N PRO A 217 5.31 2.26 11.29
CA PRO A 217 5.20 2.25 12.75
C PRO A 217 5.39 0.85 13.36
N LEU A 218 4.98 -0.19 12.62
CA LEU A 218 5.26 -1.59 12.94
C LEU A 218 6.75 -1.93 12.84
N GLU A 219 7.48 -1.46 11.82
CA GLU A 219 8.93 -1.63 11.74
C GLU A 219 9.69 -0.87 12.83
N ILE A 220 9.19 0.29 13.29
CA ILE A 220 9.74 1.02 14.45
C ILE A 220 9.49 0.22 15.74
N GLN A 221 8.29 -0.32 15.91
CA GLN A 221 7.98 -1.17 17.06
C GLN A 221 8.80 -2.46 17.04
N LEU A 222 8.91 -3.10 15.88
CA LEU A 222 9.68 -4.33 15.71
C LEU A 222 11.18 -4.08 15.91
N SER A 223 11.72 -2.97 15.41
CA SER A 223 13.13 -2.63 15.64
C SER A 223 13.42 -2.32 17.10
N GLN A 224 12.53 -1.58 17.78
CA GLN A 224 12.64 -1.32 19.22
C GLN A 224 12.52 -2.59 20.06
N GLU A 225 11.65 -3.54 19.68
CA GLU A 225 11.53 -4.83 20.37
C GLU A 225 12.74 -5.73 20.13
N VAL A 226 13.25 -5.79 18.90
CA VAL A 226 14.50 -6.52 18.58
C VAL A 226 15.69 -5.92 19.33
N GLU A 227 15.77 -4.61 19.47
CA GLU A 227 16.85 -3.94 20.20
C GLU A 227 16.73 -4.16 21.72
N LYS A 228 15.51 -4.22 22.26
CA LYS A 228 15.26 -4.65 23.65
C LYS A 228 15.64 -6.11 23.87
N LEU A 229 15.34 -6.99 22.92
CA LEU A 229 15.72 -8.40 22.98
C LEU A 229 17.25 -8.57 22.91
N ARG A 230 17.93 -7.86 22.01
CA ARG A 230 19.40 -7.84 21.93
C ARG A 230 20.05 -7.40 23.24
N LYS A 231 19.56 -6.32 23.87
CA LYS A 231 20.06 -5.88 25.18
C LYS A 231 19.84 -6.93 26.29
N LYS A 232 18.70 -7.61 26.28
CA LYS A 232 18.44 -8.70 27.24
C LYS A 232 19.34 -9.91 27.01
N VAL A 233 19.67 -10.22 25.76
CA VAL A 233 20.62 -11.29 25.43
C VAL A 233 22.03 -10.89 25.87
N GLU A 234 22.49 -9.68 25.58
CA GLU A 234 23.80 -9.19 26.05
C GLU A 234 23.92 -9.18 27.59
N ASP A 235 22.86 -8.77 28.31
CA ASP A 235 22.84 -8.82 29.77
C ASP A 235 22.84 -10.26 30.32
N LEU A 236 22.18 -11.19 29.62
CA LEU A 236 22.21 -12.62 29.98
C LEU A 236 23.56 -13.25 29.69
N GLU A 237 24.21 -12.89 28.58
CA GLU A 237 25.55 -13.34 28.23
C GLU A 237 26.59 -12.82 29.23
N LYS A 238 26.50 -11.56 29.66
CA LYS A 238 27.36 -11.03 30.72
C LYS A 238 27.17 -11.76 32.05
N ARG A 239 25.92 -12.02 32.44
CA ARG A 239 25.62 -12.77 33.67
C ARG A 239 26.09 -14.23 33.59
N LEU A 240 26.03 -14.85 32.41
CA LEU A 240 26.60 -16.17 32.19
C LEU A 240 28.13 -16.16 32.31
N GLN A 241 28.80 -15.17 31.73
CA GLN A 241 30.25 -15.00 31.88
C GLN A 241 30.66 -14.75 33.34
N GLU A 242 29.87 -14.00 34.11
CA GLU A 242 30.10 -13.78 35.54
C GLU A 242 29.88 -15.06 36.38
N LEU A 243 28.97 -15.94 35.97
CA LEU A 243 28.70 -17.22 36.63
C LEU A 243 29.70 -18.32 36.24
N GLU A 244 30.23 -18.29 35.01
CA GLU A 244 31.28 -19.21 34.56
C GLU A 244 32.68 -18.84 35.09
N ALA A 245 32.87 -17.59 35.55
CA ALA A 245 34.10 -17.10 36.17
C ALA A 245 34.16 -17.32 37.70
N LEU A 246 33.11 -17.88 38.29
CA LEU A 246 33.02 -18.30 39.71
C LEU A 246 33.22 -19.80 39.86
#